data_AF-A0A6B8WC00-F1
#
_entry.id   AF-A0A6B8WC00-F1
#
_cell.length_a   1.000
_cell.length_b   1.000
_cell.length_c   1.000
_cell.angle_alpha   90.00
_cell.angle_beta   90.00
_cell.angle_gamma   90.00
#
_symmetry.space_group_name_H-M   'P 1'
#
loop_
_entity.id
_entity.type
_entity.pdbx_description
1 polymer ?
#
loop_
_entity_poly.entity_id
_entity_poly.type
_entity_poly.pdbx_seq_one_letter_code
_entity_poly.pdbx_strand_id
1 'polypeptide(L)'
;MALMVLHCGQDKAGRNDTGTTITEDSVTEILHRRNIREKRVSHHYLDAVPSRRELRFLDEMAAEILPEDPTPSLDEISAQPDVEHLGTPKHAPQQPAERLRVIVIGSDASLGAVLTRMMRADYLWAEVGYVPGEESSAAAVNWAIPTDPEAALEIAVAASVHPAPLIRTDTGLAVAGSATISNWDNHEFTGEIIVDDTILVRHEGADQVRFHGVFGTRLVPMTDAPGIAAVRATSPVAALADTTPGGLGGWLATRLDPARLQKLSESGLLANSLRQAPPRTGLVAPESLRSGRAVQAGGPALAVTVDGVRARRAVERSTFYRHLRDLQIVRL
;
A
#
# COMPACT_ATOMS: atom_id res chain seq x y z
N MET A 1 -20.58 8.01 17.80
CA MET A 1 -19.61 7.58 16.77
C MET A 1 -20.42 7.21 15.56
N ALA A 2 -20.07 7.76 14.40
CA ALA A 2 -20.55 7.32 13.11
C ALA A 2 -19.59 6.24 12.60
N LEU A 3 -20.12 5.03 12.38
CA LEU A 3 -19.36 3.89 11.88
C LEU A 3 -19.77 3.60 10.43
N MET A 4 -18.80 3.56 9.53
CA MET A 4 -19.01 3.21 8.11
C MET A 4 -18.19 1.97 7.78
N VAL A 5 -18.85 0.89 7.38
CA VAL A 5 -18.22 -0.38 7.05
C VAL A 5 -18.27 -0.56 5.53
N LEU A 6 -17.09 -0.62 4.90
CA LEU A 6 -16.92 -0.68 3.46
C LEU A 6 -16.51 -2.10 3.05
N HIS A 7 -17.45 -2.86 2.51
CA HIS A 7 -17.24 -4.20 1.98
C HIS A 7 -16.78 -4.10 0.51
N CYS A 8 -15.47 -4.20 0.26
CA CYS A 8 -14.90 -4.04 -1.07
C CYS A 8 -14.72 -5.41 -1.74
N GLY A 9 -15.38 -5.64 -2.87
CA GLY A 9 -15.32 -6.91 -3.60
C GLY A 9 -16.12 -8.04 -2.96
N GLN A 10 -17.06 -7.72 -2.06
CA GLN A 10 -18.03 -8.68 -1.49
C GLN A 10 -19.44 -8.32 -1.95
N ASP A 11 -20.28 -9.32 -2.17
CA ASP A 11 -21.71 -9.10 -2.40
C ASP A 11 -22.47 -8.83 -1.08
N LYS A 12 -23.75 -8.44 -1.16
CA LYS A 12 -24.62 -8.22 0.01
C LYS A 12 -24.81 -9.45 0.89
N ALA A 13 -24.57 -10.65 0.35
CA ALA A 13 -24.58 -11.88 1.13
C ALA A 13 -23.25 -12.11 1.86
N GLY A 14 -22.30 -11.17 1.72
CA GLY A 14 -20.98 -11.17 2.32
C GLY A 14 -20.06 -12.24 1.74
N ARG A 15 -20.41 -12.83 0.59
CA ARG A 15 -19.56 -13.81 -0.08
C ARG A 15 -18.45 -13.10 -0.84
N ASN A 16 -17.22 -13.46 -0.50
CA ASN A 16 -16.00 -13.32 -1.27
C ASN A 16 -15.67 -14.66 -1.94
N ASP A 17 -14.87 -14.64 -3.01
CA ASP A 17 -14.36 -15.86 -3.67
C ASP A 17 -13.55 -16.78 -2.71
N THR A 18 -13.19 -16.28 -1.52
CA THR A 18 -12.36 -16.95 -0.51
C THR A 18 -13.13 -17.50 0.71
N GLY A 19 -14.44 -17.28 0.82
CA GLY A 19 -15.31 -18.00 1.78
C GLY A 19 -15.31 -17.52 3.24
N THR A 20 -14.74 -16.36 3.56
CA THR A 20 -14.85 -15.75 4.91
C THR A 20 -15.73 -14.50 4.89
N THR A 21 -16.90 -14.58 5.51
CA THR A 21 -17.94 -13.57 5.41
C THR A 21 -18.06 -12.79 6.73
N ILE A 22 -17.53 -11.56 6.77
CA ILE A 22 -17.90 -10.58 7.80
C ILE A 22 -19.30 -10.06 7.48
N THR A 23 -20.26 -10.31 8.37
CA THR A 23 -21.64 -9.86 8.21
C THR A 23 -21.91 -8.56 8.97
N GLU A 24 -23.04 -7.93 8.67
CA GLU A 24 -23.55 -6.78 9.45
C GLU A 24 -23.79 -7.17 10.93
N ASP A 25 -24.22 -8.42 11.17
CA ASP A 25 -24.42 -8.96 12.51
C ASP A 25 -23.12 -9.03 13.32
N SER A 26 -22.00 -9.40 12.69
CA SER A 26 -20.69 -9.45 13.35
C SER A 26 -20.28 -8.09 13.94
N VAL A 27 -20.52 -7.01 13.20
CA VAL A 27 -20.22 -5.64 13.65
C VAL A 27 -21.12 -5.27 14.83
N THR A 28 -22.41 -5.57 14.72
CA THR A 28 -23.40 -5.29 15.76
C THR A 28 -23.08 -6.03 17.05
N GLU A 29 -22.68 -7.30 16.95
CA GLU A 29 -22.28 -8.10 18.11
C GLU A 29 -21.06 -7.50 18.83
N ILE A 30 -20.04 -7.08 18.08
CA ILE A 30 -18.84 -6.45 18.65
C ILE A 30 -19.19 -5.16 19.38
N LEU A 31 -19.99 -4.28 18.75
CA LEU A 31 -20.44 -3.03 19.35
C LEU A 31 -21.17 -3.27 20.68
N HIS A 32 -22.10 -4.23 20.70
CA HIS A 32 -22.84 -4.60 21.90
C HIS A 32 -21.92 -5.18 22.98
N ARG A 33 -21.10 -6.17 22.63
CA ARG A 33 -20.16 -6.83 23.55
C ARG A 33 -19.15 -5.87 24.16
N ARG A 34 -18.70 -4.87 23.39
CA ARG A 34 -17.76 -3.84 23.85
C ARG A 34 -18.41 -2.63 24.49
N ASN A 35 -19.75 -2.60 24.55
CA ASN A 35 -20.53 -1.47 25.06
C ASN A 35 -20.10 -0.13 24.42
N ILE A 36 -19.82 -0.16 23.12
CA ILE A 36 -19.47 1.02 22.34
C ILE A 36 -20.78 1.76 22.02
N ARG A 37 -20.81 3.08 22.17
CA ARG A 37 -21.98 3.91 21.82
C ARG A 37 -21.85 4.45 20.40
N GLU A 38 -22.45 3.77 19.44
CA GLU A 38 -22.68 4.25 18.09
C GLU A 38 -23.89 5.20 18.02
N LYS A 39 -23.82 6.20 17.15
CA LYS A 39 -25.00 7.01 16.78
C LYS A 39 -25.62 6.50 15.48
N ARG A 40 -24.79 5.99 14.58
CA ARG A 40 -25.17 5.45 13.27
C ARG A 40 -24.14 4.43 12.81
N VAL A 41 -24.61 3.34 12.22
CA VAL A 41 -23.81 2.31 11.53
C VAL A 41 -24.35 2.21 10.11
N SER A 42 -23.47 2.22 9.12
CA SER A 42 -23.84 2.04 7.71
C SER A 42 -22.89 1.08 7.02
N HIS A 43 -23.45 0.18 6.23
CA HIS A 43 -22.72 -0.79 5.43
C HIS A 43 -22.82 -0.41 3.95
N HIS A 44 -21.67 -0.43 3.27
CA HIS A 44 -21.56 -0.08 1.84
C HIS A 44 -20.84 -1.21 1.12
N TYR A 45 -21.44 -1.71 0.05
CA TYR A 45 -20.89 -2.78 -0.79
C TYR A 45 -20.38 -2.16 -2.09
N LEU A 46 -19.09 -2.31 -2.33
CA LEU A 46 -18.34 -1.58 -3.35
C LEU A 46 -17.59 -2.55 -4.26
N ASP A 47 -17.15 -2.07 -5.41
CA ASP A 47 -16.21 -2.80 -6.27
C ASP A 47 -14.92 -3.17 -5.48
N ALA A 48 -14.22 -4.21 -5.95
CA ALA A 48 -12.99 -4.68 -5.30
C ALA A 48 -11.93 -3.57 -5.13
N VAL A 49 -11.90 -2.63 -6.08
CA VAL A 49 -11.16 -1.37 -5.95
C VAL A 49 -12.14 -0.22 -6.23
N PRO A 50 -12.73 0.39 -5.18
CA PRO A 50 -13.79 1.36 -5.34
C PRO A 50 -13.35 2.60 -6.12
N SER A 51 -14.22 3.07 -7.02
CA SER A 51 -14.01 4.30 -7.76
C SER A 51 -14.24 5.56 -6.92
N ARG A 52 -13.73 6.71 -7.38
CA ARG A 52 -14.03 8.02 -6.78
C ARG A 52 -15.55 8.30 -6.68
N ARG A 53 -16.33 7.80 -7.65
CA ARG A 53 -17.78 8.01 -7.68
C ARG A 53 -18.47 7.22 -6.58
N GLU A 54 -18.08 5.95 -6.40
CA GLU A 54 -18.62 5.09 -5.35
C GLU A 54 -18.31 5.65 -3.96
N LEU A 55 -17.11 6.18 -3.75
CA LEU A 55 -16.69 6.73 -2.46
C LEU A 55 -17.16 8.18 -2.19
N ARG A 56 -18.20 8.68 -2.89
CA ARG A 56 -18.67 10.06 -2.69
C ARG A 56 -19.36 10.27 -1.35
N PHE A 57 -20.08 9.27 -0.86
CA PHE A 57 -20.82 9.33 0.40
C PHE A 57 -19.89 9.57 1.61
N LEU A 58 -18.59 9.24 1.52
CA LEU A 58 -17.62 9.53 2.58
C LEU A 58 -17.41 11.03 2.76
N ASP A 59 -17.30 11.79 1.66
CA ASP A 59 -17.18 13.26 1.72
C ASP A 59 -18.44 13.88 2.32
N GLU A 60 -19.62 13.38 1.92
CA GLU A 60 -20.90 13.87 2.41
C GLU A 60 -21.02 13.64 3.92
N MET A 61 -20.63 12.47 4.41
CA MET A 61 -20.60 12.17 5.84
C MET A 61 -19.56 13.02 6.60
N ALA A 62 -18.35 13.18 6.05
CA ALA A 62 -17.32 14.00 6.67
C ALA A 62 -17.75 15.47 6.80
N ALA A 63 -18.36 16.03 5.74
CA ALA A 63 -18.90 17.39 5.74
C ALA A 63 -20.11 17.55 6.66
N GLU A 64 -20.94 16.53 6.84
CA GLU A 64 -22.03 16.55 7.83
C GLU A 64 -21.48 16.63 9.27
N ILE A 65 -20.42 15.86 9.55
CA ILE A 65 -19.85 15.71 10.89
C ILE A 65 -18.97 16.90 11.29
N LEU A 66 -18.21 17.44 10.35
CA LEU A 66 -17.38 18.64 10.51
C LEU A 66 -17.62 19.58 9.32
N PRO A 67 -18.67 20.42 9.36
CA PRO A 67 -19.01 21.32 8.26
C PRO A 67 -17.94 22.38 7.97
N GLU A 68 -17.21 22.81 9.01
CA GLU A 68 -16.13 23.78 8.93
C GLU A 68 -14.91 23.21 9.65
N ASP A 69 -13.81 22.97 8.91
CA ASP A 69 -12.53 22.58 9.50
C ASP A 69 -11.80 23.87 9.98
N PRO A 70 -11.58 24.05 11.28
CA PRO A 70 -10.93 25.24 11.81
C PRO A 70 -9.41 25.25 11.59
N THR A 71 -8.85 24.18 11.02
CA THR A 71 -7.42 24.07 10.74
C THR A 71 -7.08 24.66 9.37
N PRO A 72 -5.83 25.15 9.18
CA PRO A 72 -5.39 25.61 7.88
C PRO A 72 -5.54 24.51 6.83
N SER A 73 -6.05 24.87 5.66
CA SER A 73 -6.11 24.01 4.49
C SER A 73 -4.71 23.56 4.04
N LEU A 74 -4.64 22.47 3.27
CA LEU A 74 -3.37 21.97 2.71
C LEU A 74 -2.61 23.03 1.89
N ASP A 75 -3.32 23.89 1.16
CA ASP A 75 -2.72 24.96 0.37
C ASP A 75 -2.14 26.05 1.27
N GLU A 76 -2.84 26.40 2.35
CA GLU A 76 -2.34 27.34 3.37
C GLU A 76 -1.12 26.78 4.10
N ILE A 77 -1.14 25.50 4.49
CA ILE A 77 0.02 24.83 5.11
C ILE A 77 1.21 24.85 4.13
N SER A 78 0.98 24.48 2.87
CA SER A 78 2.05 24.43 1.86
C SER A 78 2.65 25.81 1.55
N ALA A 79 1.87 26.87 1.70
CA ALA A 79 2.31 28.25 1.48
C ALA A 79 3.03 28.86 2.70
N GLN A 80 3.04 28.20 3.86
CA GLN A 80 3.73 28.70 5.05
C GLN A 80 5.26 28.71 4.82
N PRO A 81 5.94 29.79 5.23
CA PRO A 81 7.39 29.88 5.09
C PRO A 81 8.14 28.84 5.92
N ASP A 82 7.57 28.45 7.07
CA ASP A 82 8.09 27.42 7.96
C ASP A 82 7.02 26.33 8.15
N VAL A 83 7.02 25.33 7.27
CA VAL A 83 6.23 24.12 7.46
C VAL A 83 6.91 23.26 8.54
N GLU A 84 6.18 22.92 9.61
CA GLU A 84 6.71 22.07 10.69
C GLU A 84 7.35 20.82 10.08
N HIS A 85 8.58 20.50 10.50
CA HIS A 85 9.24 19.30 10.03
C HIS A 85 8.40 18.08 10.38
N LEU A 86 8.08 17.25 9.38
CA LEU A 86 7.24 16.06 9.53
C LEU A 86 7.95 15.00 10.39
N GLY A 87 7.87 15.19 11.72
CA GLY A 87 8.40 14.32 12.77
C GLY A 87 7.40 13.23 13.19
N THR A 88 7.37 12.86 14.47
CA THR A 88 6.44 11.84 14.96
C THR A 88 4.99 12.16 14.57
N PRO A 89 4.24 11.19 14.02
CA PRO A 89 2.84 11.38 13.65
C PRO A 89 1.98 11.86 14.82
N LYS A 90 1.05 12.77 14.55
CA LYS A 90 0.21 13.39 15.58
C LYS A 90 -1.26 13.08 15.38
N HIS A 91 -2.00 13.10 16.49
CA HIS A 91 -3.45 13.07 16.42
C HIS A 91 -3.96 14.29 15.66
N ALA A 92 -5.00 14.07 14.86
CA ALA A 92 -5.66 15.13 14.14
C ALA A 92 -6.23 16.16 15.14
N PRO A 93 -5.93 17.47 14.98
CA PRO A 93 -6.37 18.49 15.92
C PRO A 93 -7.87 18.83 15.82
N GLN A 94 -8.55 18.35 14.77
CA GLN A 94 -9.99 18.54 14.56
C GLN A 94 -10.80 17.96 15.73
N GLN A 95 -11.87 18.68 16.10
CA GLN A 95 -12.81 18.26 17.13
C GLN A 95 -14.21 18.13 16.52
N PRO A 96 -14.49 17.08 15.71
CA PRO A 96 -15.79 16.88 15.09
C PRO A 96 -16.90 16.65 16.12
N ALA A 97 -18.14 17.00 15.76
CA ALA A 97 -19.31 16.82 16.64
C ALA A 97 -19.55 15.35 17.04
N GLU A 98 -19.07 14.43 16.23
CA GLU A 98 -18.88 13.03 16.61
C GLU A 98 -17.69 12.39 15.88
N ARG A 99 -17.13 11.33 16.46
CA ARG A 99 -16.08 10.54 15.82
C ARG A 99 -16.62 9.84 14.58
N LEU A 100 -15.92 9.98 13.45
CA LEU A 100 -16.15 9.21 12.22
C LEU A 100 -15.12 8.09 12.13
N ARG A 101 -15.58 6.84 12.06
CA ARG A 101 -14.73 5.66 11.87
C ARG A 101 -15.13 4.94 10.59
N VAL A 102 -14.18 4.81 9.68
CA VAL A 102 -14.31 4.12 8.39
C VAL A 102 -13.56 2.81 8.47
N ILE A 103 -14.27 1.69 8.41
CA ILE A 103 -13.68 0.35 8.37
C ILE A 103 -13.66 -0.11 6.92
N VAL A 104 -12.49 -0.46 6.40
CA VAL A 104 -12.33 -1.03 5.06
C VAL A 104 -12.11 -2.53 5.19
N ILE A 105 -12.95 -3.32 4.54
CA ILE A 105 -12.81 -4.77 4.41
C ILE A 105 -12.45 -5.05 2.94
N GLY A 106 -11.24 -5.55 2.69
CA GLY A 106 -10.77 -5.81 1.32
C GLY A 106 -9.26 -5.84 1.15
N SER A 107 -8.80 -5.71 -0.10
CA SER A 107 -7.37 -5.75 -0.45
C SER A 107 -6.63 -4.45 -0.06
N ASP A 108 -5.30 -4.45 -0.13
CA ASP A 108 -4.49 -3.23 0.04
C ASP A 108 -4.92 -2.15 -0.97
N ALA A 109 -5.32 -2.54 -2.19
CA ALA A 109 -5.78 -1.63 -3.23
C ALA A 109 -7.11 -0.94 -2.87
N SER A 110 -8.03 -1.65 -2.20
CA SER A 110 -9.29 -1.06 -1.76
C SER A 110 -9.06 -0.04 -0.64
N LEU A 111 -8.21 -0.39 0.33
CA LEU A 111 -7.76 0.52 1.37
C LEU A 111 -7.06 1.74 0.76
N GLY A 112 -6.14 1.55 -0.18
CA GLY A 112 -5.45 2.63 -0.90
C GLY A 112 -6.41 3.56 -1.64
N ALA A 113 -7.49 3.04 -2.23
CA ALA A 113 -8.52 3.85 -2.88
C ALA A 113 -9.30 4.71 -1.89
N VAL A 114 -9.68 4.15 -0.73
CA VAL A 114 -10.36 4.88 0.35
C VAL A 114 -9.44 5.97 0.92
N LEU A 115 -8.20 5.63 1.29
CA LEU A 115 -7.22 6.60 1.78
C LEU A 115 -6.95 7.72 0.76
N THR A 116 -6.87 7.38 -0.53
CA THR A 116 -6.73 8.36 -1.62
C THR A 116 -7.90 9.34 -1.64
N ARG A 117 -9.13 8.84 -1.44
CA ARG A 117 -10.33 9.69 -1.40
C ARG A 117 -10.30 10.63 -0.21
N MET A 118 -10.04 10.10 0.99
CA MET A 118 -9.98 10.86 2.24
C MET A 118 -8.91 11.94 2.20
N MET A 119 -7.71 11.59 1.70
CA MET A 119 -6.60 12.52 1.51
C MET A 119 -6.97 13.67 0.57
N ARG A 120 -7.56 13.36 -0.59
CA ARG A 120 -7.87 14.38 -1.61
C ARG A 120 -8.99 15.33 -1.20
N ALA A 121 -9.85 14.90 -0.30
CA ALA A 121 -10.95 15.71 0.23
C ALA A 121 -10.65 16.21 1.66
N ASP A 122 -9.41 16.05 2.12
CA ASP A 122 -8.84 16.68 3.31
C ASP A 122 -9.49 16.34 4.66
N TYR A 123 -10.00 15.11 4.81
CA TYR A 123 -10.61 14.63 6.07
C TYR A 123 -9.87 13.44 6.69
N LEU A 124 -8.54 13.48 6.67
CA LEU A 124 -7.70 12.48 7.35
C LEU A 124 -7.79 12.53 8.88
N TRP A 125 -8.60 13.42 9.44
CA TRP A 125 -9.02 13.37 10.85
C TRP A 125 -9.96 12.20 11.16
N ALA A 126 -10.64 11.65 10.15
CA ALA A 126 -11.47 10.47 10.31
C ALA A 126 -10.61 9.22 10.54
N GLU A 127 -11.12 8.34 11.40
CA GLU A 127 -10.40 7.16 11.84
C GLU A 127 -10.55 6.02 10.83
N VAL A 128 -9.48 5.27 10.60
CA VAL A 128 -9.47 4.19 9.61
C VAL A 128 -9.16 2.85 10.27
N GLY A 129 -10.14 1.95 10.26
CA GLY A 129 -9.95 0.53 10.57
C GLY A 129 -9.77 -0.28 9.29
N TYR A 130 -9.02 -1.37 9.37
CA TYR A 130 -8.77 -2.23 8.23
C TYR A 130 -8.95 -3.71 8.59
N VAL A 131 -9.64 -4.45 7.72
CA VAL A 131 -9.76 -5.89 7.78
C VAL A 131 -9.23 -6.46 6.45
N PRO A 132 -8.07 -7.15 6.47
CA PRO A 132 -7.45 -7.62 5.24
C PRO A 132 -8.28 -8.72 4.59
N GLY A 133 -8.49 -8.60 3.28
CA GLY A 133 -9.14 -9.63 2.46
C GLY A 133 -8.20 -10.78 2.08
N GLU A 134 -6.90 -10.64 2.32
CA GLU A 134 -5.87 -11.61 1.94
C GLU A 134 -4.79 -11.71 3.03
N GLU A 135 -4.29 -12.92 3.30
CA GLU A 135 -3.21 -13.15 4.29
C GLU A 135 -1.90 -12.44 3.93
N SER A 136 -1.68 -12.15 2.64
CA SER A 136 -0.46 -11.51 2.15
C SER A 136 -0.48 -9.97 2.17
N SER A 137 -1.54 -9.38 2.75
CA SER A 137 -1.71 -7.92 2.86
C SER A 137 -0.49 -7.27 3.51
N ALA A 138 0.19 -6.40 2.75
CA ALA A 138 1.31 -5.63 3.27
C ALA A 138 0.81 -4.56 4.24
N ALA A 139 -0.39 -4.00 4.00
CA ALA A 139 -1.00 -3.03 4.90
C ALA A 139 -1.26 -3.64 6.29
N ALA A 140 -1.80 -4.86 6.35
CA ALA A 140 -2.02 -5.56 7.61
C ALA A 140 -0.71 -5.81 8.37
N VAL A 141 0.35 -6.24 7.68
CA VAL A 141 1.69 -6.41 8.28
C VAL A 141 2.22 -5.08 8.84
N ASN A 142 2.16 -4.01 8.05
CA ASN A 142 2.65 -2.69 8.46
C ASN A 142 1.87 -2.17 9.69
N TRP A 143 0.55 -2.35 9.71
CA TRP A 143 -0.32 -1.89 10.78
C TRP A 143 -0.37 -2.85 11.97
N ALA A 144 0.35 -3.98 11.90
CA ALA A 144 0.32 -5.07 12.88
C ALA A 144 -1.10 -5.60 13.16
N ILE A 145 -1.91 -5.74 12.11
CA ILE A 145 -3.26 -6.29 12.15
C ILE A 145 -3.18 -7.80 11.86
N PRO A 146 -3.87 -8.65 12.66
CA PRO A 146 -3.94 -10.08 12.40
C PRO A 146 -4.62 -10.38 11.06
N THR A 147 -4.25 -11.47 10.42
CA THR A 147 -4.88 -11.92 9.18
C THR A 147 -6.19 -12.68 9.41
N ASP A 148 -6.47 -13.09 10.66
CA ASP A 148 -7.76 -13.63 11.06
C ASP A 148 -8.85 -12.55 10.95
N PRO A 149 -9.89 -12.72 10.09
CA PRO A 149 -10.84 -11.65 9.81
C PRO A 149 -11.69 -11.22 11.02
N GLU A 150 -12.04 -12.14 11.91
CA GLU A 150 -12.82 -11.79 13.13
C GLU A 150 -11.97 -10.98 14.11
N ALA A 151 -10.72 -11.40 14.36
CA ALA A 151 -9.79 -10.63 15.19
C ALA A 151 -9.46 -9.27 14.59
N ALA A 152 -9.28 -9.19 13.26
CA ALA A 152 -9.06 -7.93 12.56
C ALA A 152 -10.28 -6.99 12.67
N LEU A 153 -11.49 -7.53 12.54
CA LEU A 153 -12.73 -6.76 12.70
C LEU A 153 -12.89 -6.24 14.12
N GLU A 154 -12.62 -7.07 15.12
CA GLU A 154 -12.63 -6.67 16.53
C GLU A 154 -11.71 -5.47 16.78
N ILE A 155 -10.50 -5.50 16.21
CA ILE A 155 -9.55 -4.38 16.29
C ILE A 155 -10.11 -3.16 15.56
N ALA A 156 -10.52 -3.31 14.30
CA ALA A 156 -11.03 -2.21 13.47
C ALA A 156 -12.24 -1.50 14.13
N VAL A 157 -13.10 -2.23 14.84
CA VAL A 157 -14.27 -1.68 15.53
C VAL A 157 -13.92 -1.05 16.87
N ALA A 158 -13.07 -1.70 17.68
CA ALA A 158 -12.96 -1.37 19.10
C ALA A 158 -11.62 -0.80 19.55
N ALA A 159 -10.54 -0.98 18.78
CA ALA A 159 -9.22 -0.54 19.19
C ALA A 159 -9.06 1.00 19.14
N SER A 160 -8.00 1.47 19.79
CA SER A 160 -7.60 2.86 19.86
C SER A 160 -6.95 3.34 18.56
N VAL A 161 -7.01 4.65 18.37
CA VAL A 161 -6.38 5.33 17.23
C VAL A 161 -4.90 5.54 17.52
N HIS A 162 -4.07 5.25 16.52
CA HIS A 162 -2.65 5.52 16.52
C HIS A 162 -2.32 6.34 15.26
N PRO A 163 -1.78 7.56 15.39
CA PRO A 163 -1.38 8.34 14.24
C PRO A 163 -0.28 7.65 13.43
N ALA A 164 -0.34 7.76 12.09
CA ALA A 164 0.68 7.21 11.21
C ALA A 164 0.92 8.11 9.98
N PRO A 165 2.12 8.13 9.39
CA PRO A 165 2.37 8.84 8.15
C PRO A 165 1.49 8.32 7.01
N LEU A 166 0.81 9.22 6.30
CA LEU A 166 0.25 8.87 4.99
C LEU A 166 1.32 9.02 3.92
N ILE A 167 1.59 7.98 3.15
CA ILE A 167 2.49 8.05 2.00
C ILE A 167 1.67 8.17 0.71
N ARG A 168 2.10 9.06 -0.17
CA ARG A 168 1.44 9.27 -1.46
C ARG A 168 2.42 9.41 -2.61
N THR A 169 1.93 9.15 -3.82
CA THR A 169 2.60 9.48 -5.07
C THR A 169 2.43 10.97 -5.42
N ASP A 170 3.29 11.44 -6.32
CA ASP A 170 3.15 12.70 -7.06
C ASP A 170 1.82 12.82 -7.82
N THR A 171 1.28 11.71 -8.32
CA THR A 171 -0.06 11.62 -8.93
C THR A 171 -1.21 11.64 -7.92
N GLY A 172 -0.89 11.74 -6.62
CA GLY A 172 -1.87 11.86 -5.54
C GLY A 172 -2.62 10.56 -5.27
N LEU A 173 -1.97 9.41 -5.38
CA LEU A 173 -2.46 8.11 -4.91
C LEU A 173 -1.82 7.81 -3.56
N ALA A 174 -2.63 7.38 -2.59
CA ALA A 174 -2.13 6.86 -1.32
C ALA A 174 -1.48 5.47 -1.52
N VAL A 175 -0.48 5.16 -0.71
CA VAL A 175 0.08 3.81 -0.58
C VAL A 175 -0.38 3.25 0.76
N ALA A 176 -1.19 2.21 0.76
CA ALA A 176 -1.68 1.57 1.98
C ALA A 176 -0.72 0.49 2.49
N GLY A 177 -0.30 -0.41 1.60
CA GLY A 177 0.52 -1.58 1.93
C GLY A 177 1.94 -1.47 1.39
N SER A 178 2.09 -1.38 0.07
CA SER A 178 3.43 -1.30 -0.53
C SER A 178 3.41 -0.75 -1.95
N ALA A 179 4.56 -0.22 -2.37
CA ALA A 179 4.77 0.13 -3.77
C ALA A 179 6.09 -0.43 -4.29
N THR A 180 6.19 -0.54 -5.61
CA THR A 180 7.41 -0.92 -6.29
C THR A 180 7.69 0.04 -7.44
N ILE A 181 8.98 0.28 -7.68
CA ILE A 181 9.48 1.01 -8.84
C ILE A 181 10.48 0.10 -9.52
N SER A 182 10.25 -0.23 -10.79
CA SER A 182 11.10 -1.12 -11.58
C SER A 182 11.21 -0.65 -13.03
N ASN A 183 11.95 -1.39 -13.85
CA ASN A 183 11.87 -1.23 -15.30
C ASN A 183 10.47 -1.63 -15.82
N TRP A 184 9.97 -0.92 -16.83
CA TRP A 184 8.68 -1.19 -17.46
C TRP A 184 8.56 -2.61 -18.03
N ASP A 185 9.61 -3.11 -18.67
CA ASP A 185 9.62 -4.43 -19.31
C ASP A 185 10.11 -5.53 -18.35
N ASN A 186 10.23 -5.21 -17.05
CA ASN A 186 10.71 -6.12 -16.00
C ASN A 186 12.16 -6.61 -16.22
N HIS A 187 12.92 -5.89 -17.04
CA HIS A 187 14.36 -6.05 -17.21
C HIS A 187 15.12 -5.52 -16.00
N GLU A 188 16.44 -5.71 -16.01
CA GLU A 188 17.31 -5.06 -15.03
C GLU A 188 17.12 -3.54 -15.08
N PHE A 189 17.16 -2.92 -13.90
CA PHE A 189 16.81 -1.52 -13.70
C PHE A 189 17.88 -0.60 -14.26
N THR A 190 17.50 0.35 -15.10
CA THR A 190 18.37 1.45 -15.53
C THR A 190 17.83 2.74 -14.95
N GLY A 191 18.64 3.43 -14.16
CA GLY A 191 18.27 4.70 -13.53
C GLY A 191 18.80 4.87 -12.11
N GLU A 192 18.15 5.78 -11.39
CA GLU A 192 18.49 6.15 -10.02
C GLU A 192 17.25 6.15 -9.13
N ILE A 193 17.43 5.71 -7.87
CA ILE A 193 16.44 5.75 -6.80
C ILE A 193 17.12 6.34 -5.56
N ILE A 194 16.55 7.41 -5.02
CA ILE A 194 17.05 8.16 -3.87
C ILE A 194 15.98 8.12 -2.78
N VAL A 195 16.40 7.89 -1.53
CA VAL A 195 15.57 8.00 -0.32
C VAL A 195 16.06 9.21 0.46
N ASP A 196 15.25 10.26 0.55
CA ASP A 196 15.65 11.61 0.99
C ASP A 196 16.94 12.09 0.29
N ASP A 197 18.10 12.01 0.94
CA ASP A 197 19.41 12.43 0.43
C ASP A 197 20.33 11.24 0.07
N THR A 198 19.87 10.01 0.30
CA THR A 198 20.66 8.80 0.21
C THR A 198 20.33 8.02 -1.06
N ILE A 199 21.33 7.76 -1.89
CA ILE A 199 21.18 6.93 -3.09
C ILE A 199 20.98 5.46 -2.66
N LEU A 200 19.81 4.91 -2.98
CA LEU A 200 19.47 3.50 -2.76
C LEU A 200 19.89 2.63 -3.95
N VAL A 201 19.63 3.13 -5.17
CA VAL A 201 20.00 2.50 -6.43
C VAL A 201 20.57 3.54 -7.36
N ARG A 202 21.70 3.24 -8.00
CA ARG A 202 22.18 3.90 -9.21
C ARG A 202 22.76 2.80 -10.07
N HIS A 203 22.08 2.47 -11.17
CA HIS A 203 22.41 1.29 -11.96
C HIS A 203 22.16 1.52 -13.45
N GLU A 204 22.95 0.84 -14.28
CA GLU A 204 22.75 0.72 -15.71
C GLU A 204 22.54 -0.76 -16.00
N GLY A 205 21.30 -1.13 -16.31
CA GLY A 205 20.88 -2.52 -16.46
C GLY A 205 21.40 -3.17 -17.73
N ALA A 206 21.55 -4.49 -17.68
CA ALA A 206 21.96 -5.30 -18.82
C ALA A 206 20.87 -6.33 -19.22
N ASP A 207 20.66 -6.50 -20.52
CA ASP A 207 19.56 -7.32 -21.07
C ASP A 207 19.62 -8.81 -20.68
N GLN A 208 20.80 -9.34 -20.38
CA GLN A 208 21.00 -10.73 -19.99
C GLN A 208 20.63 -11.05 -18.53
N VAL A 209 20.43 -10.03 -17.69
CA VAL A 209 20.15 -10.22 -16.26
C VAL A 209 18.66 -10.48 -16.05
N ARG A 210 18.34 -11.65 -15.51
CA ARG A 210 16.95 -12.15 -15.41
C ARG A 210 16.59 -12.69 -14.03
N PHE A 211 17.53 -13.37 -13.37
CA PHE A 211 17.25 -14.12 -12.14
C PHE A 211 17.72 -13.38 -10.88
N HIS A 212 18.85 -12.68 -10.97
CA HIS A 212 19.44 -11.97 -9.83
C HIS A 212 20.28 -10.79 -10.31
N GLY A 213 19.98 -9.59 -9.80
CA GLY A 213 20.58 -8.33 -10.26
C GLY A 213 20.01 -7.14 -9.51
N VAL A 214 19.88 -5.98 -10.18
CA VAL A 214 19.20 -4.80 -9.61
C VAL A 214 17.89 -4.59 -10.36
N PHE A 215 16.74 -4.83 -9.71
CA PHE A 215 15.42 -4.77 -10.34
C PHE A 215 14.56 -3.58 -9.87
N GLY A 216 15.20 -2.60 -9.24
CA GLY A 216 14.57 -1.39 -8.73
C GLY A 216 14.41 -1.42 -7.21
N THR A 217 13.25 -1.01 -6.70
CA THR A 217 12.97 -0.95 -5.26
C THR A 217 11.57 -1.45 -4.92
N ARG A 218 11.43 -2.00 -3.71
CA ARG A 218 10.16 -2.07 -2.99
C ARG A 218 10.18 -1.01 -1.89
N LEU A 219 9.02 -0.39 -1.61
CA LEU A 219 8.84 0.52 -0.50
C LEU A 219 7.54 0.24 0.23
N VAL A 220 7.51 0.54 1.53
CA VAL A 220 6.34 0.39 2.41
C VAL A 220 6.16 1.66 3.25
N PRO A 221 4.90 2.06 3.52
CA PRO A 221 4.61 3.04 4.57
C PRO A 221 5.07 2.51 5.93
N MET A 222 5.70 3.38 6.72
CA MET A 222 5.99 3.12 8.13
C MET A 222 4.84 3.62 9.00
N THR A 223 4.75 3.15 10.25
CA THR A 223 3.79 3.65 11.25
C THR A 223 4.34 4.80 12.09
N ASP A 224 5.61 5.16 11.92
CA ASP A 224 6.26 6.29 12.58
C ASP A 224 7.20 7.00 11.60
N ALA A 225 7.76 8.14 12.01
CA ALA A 225 8.76 8.88 11.27
C ALA A 225 9.96 7.99 10.90
N PRO A 226 10.57 8.18 9.70
CA PRO A 226 10.35 9.28 8.77
C PRO A 226 9.17 9.08 7.80
N GLY A 227 8.64 7.85 7.69
CA GLY A 227 7.39 7.54 6.99
C GLY A 227 7.50 6.53 5.85
N ILE A 228 8.65 6.41 5.19
CA ILE A 228 8.86 5.43 4.13
C ILE A 228 10.07 4.57 4.49
N ALA A 229 9.93 3.25 4.33
CA ALA A 229 11.05 2.31 4.27
C ALA A 229 11.15 1.75 2.85
N ALA A 230 12.34 1.80 2.26
CA ALA A 230 12.61 1.34 0.90
C ALA A 230 13.83 0.42 0.86
N VAL A 231 13.77 -0.61 0.01
CA VAL A 231 14.80 -1.63 -0.12
C VAL A 231 14.99 -2.02 -1.57
N ARG A 232 16.24 -2.19 -1.99
CA ARG A 232 16.58 -2.61 -3.35
C ARG A 232 16.04 -4.01 -3.63
N ALA A 233 15.37 -4.15 -4.77
CA ALA A 233 14.93 -5.44 -5.29
C ALA A 233 16.09 -6.14 -6.00
N THR A 234 16.33 -7.40 -5.65
CA THR A 234 17.39 -8.25 -6.23
C THR A 234 16.87 -9.23 -7.28
N SER A 235 15.55 -9.34 -7.40
CA SER A 235 14.88 -10.07 -8.48
C SER A 235 13.68 -9.26 -9.00
N PRO A 236 13.10 -9.63 -10.16
CA PRO A 236 11.96 -8.92 -10.73
C PRO A 236 10.83 -8.72 -9.72
N VAL A 237 10.31 -7.49 -9.61
CA VAL A 237 9.29 -7.16 -8.60
C VAL A 237 7.86 -7.50 -9.05
N ALA A 238 7.62 -7.59 -10.36
CA ALA A 238 6.36 -8.02 -10.93
C ALA A 238 6.46 -9.47 -11.42
N ALA A 239 5.42 -10.27 -11.17
CA ALA A 239 5.25 -11.55 -11.85
C ALA A 239 5.07 -11.31 -13.35
N LEU A 240 5.88 -11.99 -14.17
CA LEU A 240 5.62 -12.08 -15.61
C LEU A 240 4.35 -12.91 -15.78
N ALA A 241 3.32 -12.34 -16.42
CA ALA A 241 2.17 -13.11 -16.84
C ALA A 241 2.64 -14.23 -17.80
N ASP A 242 2.07 -15.43 -17.66
CA ASP A 242 2.24 -16.57 -18.57
C ASP A 242 3.64 -17.21 -18.66
N THR A 243 4.25 -17.55 -17.51
CA THR A 243 5.32 -18.55 -17.51
C THR A 243 4.91 -19.78 -16.70
N THR A 244 4.24 -20.72 -17.35
CA THR A 244 4.03 -22.07 -16.81
C THR A 244 5.42 -22.71 -16.62
N PRO A 245 5.80 -23.18 -15.42
CA PRO A 245 7.08 -23.83 -15.21
C PRO A 245 7.12 -25.17 -15.98
N GLY A 246 7.58 -25.12 -17.24
CA GLY A 246 7.70 -26.29 -18.10
C GLY A 246 9.14 -26.75 -18.24
N GLY A 247 9.38 -28.06 -18.09
CA GLY A 247 10.66 -28.70 -18.43
C GLY A 247 11.79 -28.54 -17.41
N LEU A 248 12.99 -28.99 -17.80
CA LEU A 248 14.17 -29.04 -16.94
C LEU A 248 14.57 -27.66 -16.40
N GLY A 249 14.38 -26.59 -17.19
CA GLY A 249 14.68 -25.22 -16.79
C GLY A 249 13.79 -24.69 -15.67
N GLY A 250 12.47 -24.91 -15.77
CA GLY A 250 11.53 -24.57 -14.69
C GLY A 250 11.80 -25.36 -13.41
N TRP A 251 12.15 -26.65 -13.54
CA TRP A 251 12.57 -27.48 -12.40
C TRP A 251 13.87 -27.01 -11.75
N LEU A 252 14.86 -26.56 -12.53
CA LEU A 252 16.09 -25.97 -11.98
C LEU A 252 15.82 -24.65 -11.27
N ALA A 253 14.94 -23.81 -11.84
CA ALA A 253 14.57 -22.52 -11.26
C ALA A 253 13.87 -22.63 -9.89
N THR A 254 13.15 -23.73 -9.65
CA THR A 254 12.55 -23.99 -8.33
C THR A 254 13.57 -24.48 -7.30
N ARG A 255 14.64 -25.18 -7.70
CA ARG A 255 15.62 -25.77 -6.77
C ARG A 255 16.84 -24.91 -6.46
N LEU A 256 17.29 -24.10 -7.42
CA LEU A 256 18.54 -23.35 -7.29
C LEU A 256 18.30 -21.95 -6.72
N ASP A 257 19.32 -21.46 -6.03
CA ASP A 257 19.40 -20.07 -5.61
C ASP A 257 19.47 -19.14 -6.85
N PRO A 258 18.77 -17.99 -6.86
CA PRO A 258 18.74 -17.06 -7.99
C PRO A 258 20.10 -16.57 -8.47
N ALA A 259 21.07 -16.36 -7.58
CA ALA A 259 22.40 -15.93 -7.99
C ALA A 259 23.16 -17.03 -8.74
N ARG A 260 22.94 -18.30 -8.37
CA ARG A 260 23.49 -19.46 -9.12
C ARG A 260 22.79 -19.63 -10.48
N LEU A 261 21.47 -19.44 -10.53
CA LEU A 261 20.71 -19.49 -11.78
C LEU A 261 21.18 -18.41 -12.77
N GLN A 262 21.43 -17.19 -12.29
CA GLN A 262 21.97 -16.12 -13.11
C GLN A 262 23.31 -16.52 -13.74
N LYS A 263 24.27 -16.99 -12.93
CA LYS A 263 25.58 -17.46 -13.44
C LYS A 263 25.48 -18.59 -14.47
N LEU A 264 24.56 -19.53 -14.27
CA LEU A 264 24.33 -20.63 -15.22
C LEU A 264 23.68 -20.15 -16.52
N SER A 265 22.84 -19.12 -16.45
CA SER A 265 22.24 -18.51 -17.63
C SER A 265 23.28 -17.78 -18.50
N GLU A 266 24.35 -17.27 -17.89
CA GLU A 266 25.47 -16.60 -18.56
C GLU A 266 26.49 -17.58 -19.17
N SER A 267 26.61 -18.80 -18.63
CA SER A 267 27.68 -19.74 -19.01
C SER A 267 27.46 -20.50 -20.33
N GLY A 268 26.44 -20.15 -21.12
CA GLY A 268 26.18 -20.67 -22.48
C GLY A 268 25.69 -22.13 -22.57
N LEU A 269 26.28 -23.06 -21.79
CA LEU A 269 26.00 -24.51 -21.82
C LEU A 269 24.56 -24.88 -21.44
N LEU A 270 23.93 -24.12 -20.54
CA LEU A 270 22.54 -24.35 -20.07
C LEU A 270 21.63 -23.14 -20.35
N ALA A 271 22.15 -22.11 -21.03
CA ALA A 271 21.44 -20.87 -21.32
C ALA A 271 20.14 -21.10 -22.10
N ASN A 272 20.16 -22.01 -23.08
CA ASN A 272 18.97 -22.34 -23.87
C ASN A 272 17.89 -23.04 -23.04
N SER A 273 18.27 -23.90 -22.10
CA SER A 273 17.31 -24.58 -21.21
C SER A 273 16.73 -23.64 -20.15
N LEU A 274 17.45 -22.59 -19.74
CA LEU A 274 17.01 -21.59 -18.77
C LEU A 274 16.33 -20.36 -19.41
N ARG A 275 16.30 -20.27 -20.74
CA ARG A 275 15.69 -19.14 -21.47
C ARG A 275 14.22 -18.93 -21.12
N GLN A 276 13.47 -20.02 -20.92
CA GLN A 276 12.05 -19.97 -20.56
C GLN A 276 11.80 -20.12 -19.05
N ALA A 277 12.84 -20.29 -18.25
CA ALA A 277 12.65 -20.45 -16.81
C ALA A 277 12.16 -19.14 -16.18
N PRO A 278 11.07 -19.17 -15.38
CA PRO A 278 10.56 -17.97 -14.72
C PRO A 278 11.52 -17.56 -13.58
N PRO A 279 11.83 -16.25 -13.45
CA PRO A 279 12.56 -15.76 -12.30
C PRO A 279 11.67 -15.79 -11.04
N ARG A 280 12.29 -16.00 -9.88
CA ARG A 280 11.62 -15.76 -8.60
C ARG A 280 11.39 -14.26 -8.45
N THR A 281 10.24 -13.86 -7.95
CA THR A 281 9.87 -12.44 -7.84
C THR A 281 9.93 -11.93 -6.41
N GLY A 282 10.11 -10.62 -6.28
CA GLY A 282 9.99 -9.92 -5.01
C GLY A 282 11.14 -10.15 -4.01
N LEU A 283 12.27 -10.70 -4.44
CA LEU A 283 13.45 -10.80 -3.59
C LEU A 283 14.09 -9.42 -3.42
N VAL A 284 14.61 -9.17 -2.21
CA VAL A 284 15.19 -7.88 -1.82
C VAL A 284 16.57 -8.10 -1.19
N ALA A 285 17.34 -7.02 -1.13
CA ALA A 285 18.64 -6.94 -0.44
C ALA A 285 18.46 -6.22 0.91
N PRO A 286 18.26 -6.93 2.04
CA PRO A 286 17.94 -6.30 3.33
C PRO A 286 18.99 -5.29 3.80
N GLU A 287 20.26 -5.50 3.47
CA GLU A 287 21.37 -4.59 3.79
C GLU A 287 21.26 -3.22 3.10
N SER A 288 20.46 -3.15 2.02
CA SER A 288 20.17 -1.91 1.32
C SER A 288 19.02 -1.11 1.95
N LEU A 289 18.34 -1.62 2.98
CA LEU A 289 17.20 -0.94 3.59
C LEU A 289 17.56 0.50 3.99
N ARG A 290 16.76 1.45 3.51
CA ARG A 290 16.82 2.87 3.89
C ARG A 290 15.44 3.35 4.30
N SER A 291 15.41 4.37 5.15
CA SER A 291 14.17 5.05 5.51
C SER A 291 14.31 6.55 5.25
N GLY A 292 13.19 7.19 4.92
CA GLY A 292 13.13 8.61 4.63
C GLY A 292 11.70 9.10 4.53
N ARG A 293 11.54 10.39 4.24
CA ARG A 293 10.23 11.03 4.03
C ARG A 293 9.79 10.95 2.57
N ALA A 294 10.74 10.81 1.66
CA ALA A 294 10.50 10.72 0.24
C ALA A 294 11.37 9.65 -0.43
N VAL A 295 10.83 9.05 -1.49
CA VAL A 295 11.56 8.23 -2.46
C VAL A 295 11.38 8.86 -3.83
N GLN A 296 12.48 9.17 -4.48
CA GLN A 296 12.51 9.74 -5.83
C GLN A 296 13.19 8.75 -6.76
N ALA A 297 12.58 8.49 -7.90
CA ALA A 297 13.15 7.65 -8.94
C ALA A 297 13.17 8.37 -10.29
N GLY A 298 14.24 8.13 -11.06
CA GLY A 298 14.40 8.58 -12.43
C GLY A 298 15.00 7.48 -13.30
N GLY A 299 14.47 7.30 -14.50
CA GLY A 299 14.95 6.30 -15.46
C GLY A 299 14.25 6.44 -16.81
N PRO A 300 14.64 5.68 -17.84
CA PRO A 300 14.08 5.82 -19.19
C PRO A 300 12.65 5.29 -19.31
N ALA A 301 12.31 4.23 -18.56
CA ALA A 301 10.97 3.63 -18.59
C ALA A 301 10.68 2.91 -17.27
N LEU A 302 10.06 3.61 -16.33
CA LEU A 302 9.71 3.07 -15.01
C LEU A 302 8.31 2.45 -15.02
N ALA A 303 8.18 1.24 -14.48
CA ALA A 303 6.92 0.70 -13.99
C ALA A 303 6.76 1.05 -12.51
N VAL A 304 5.61 1.63 -12.19
CA VAL A 304 5.20 1.91 -10.81
C VAL A 304 3.99 1.04 -10.51
N THR A 305 4.05 0.31 -9.41
CA THR A 305 2.92 -0.48 -8.89
C THR A 305 2.64 -0.04 -7.46
N VAL A 306 1.41 0.30 -7.16
CA VAL A 306 0.95 0.72 -5.82
C VAL A 306 -0.14 -0.25 -5.39
N ASP A 307 0.06 -0.89 -4.23
CA ASP A 307 -0.90 -1.83 -3.64
C ASP A 307 -1.36 -2.92 -4.64
N GLY A 308 -0.42 -3.44 -5.42
CA GLY A 308 -0.68 -4.45 -6.46
C GLY A 308 -1.22 -3.88 -7.79
N VAL A 309 -1.61 -2.61 -7.85
CA VAL A 309 -2.13 -1.96 -9.07
C VAL A 309 -1.00 -1.30 -9.85
N ARG A 310 -0.67 -1.88 -11.00
CA ARG A 310 0.36 -1.36 -11.91
C ARG A 310 -0.16 -0.14 -12.69
N ALA A 311 0.66 0.90 -12.82
CA ALA A 311 0.38 2.05 -13.65
C ALA A 311 0.20 1.67 -15.13
N ARG A 312 -0.73 2.34 -15.82
CA ARG A 312 -1.10 2.02 -17.21
C ARG A 312 -0.04 2.37 -18.25
N ARG A 313 0.96 3.18 -17.90
CA ARG A 313 2.00 3.68 -18.80
C ARG A 313 3.32 3.79 -18.05
N ALA A 314 4.41 3.63 -18.79
CA ALA A 314 5.75 3.94 -18.29
C ALA A 314 5.87 5.43 -17.97
N VAL A 315 6.69 5.75 -16.98
CA VAL A 315 7.05 7.12 -16.61
C VAL A 315 8.56 7.26 -16.52
N GLU A 316 9.08 8.46 -16.74
CA GLU A 316 10.53 8.71 -16.61
C GLU A 316 10.93 9.06 -15.18
N ARG A 317 9.96 9.54 -14.39
CA ARG A 317 10.15 10.00 -13.02
C ARG A 317 8.96 9.57 -12.18
N SER A 318 9.21 9.24 -10.92
CA SER A 318 8.16 9.01 -9.94
C SER A 318 8.65 9.42 -8.56
N THR A 319 7.79 10.10 -7.80
CA THR A 319 8.09 10.47 -6.41
C THR A 319 7.01 9.95 -5.47
N PHE A 320 7.45 9.35 -4.37
CA PHE A 320 6.65 9.00 -3.21
C PHE A 320 7.07 9.88 -2.05
N TYR A 321 6.13 10.36 -1.26
CA TYR A 321 6.44 11.22 -0.12
C TYR A 321 5.35 11.17 0.94
N ARG A 322 5.76 11.50 2.17
CA ARG A 322 4.85 11.71 3.27
C ARG A 322 3.94 12.92 2.99
N HIS A 323 2.64 12.72 3.14
CA HIS A 323 1.62 13.75 3.06
C HIS A 323 1.65 14.65 4.31
N LEU A 324 1.08 15.86 4.20
CA LEU A 324 1.13 16.86 5.28
C LEU A 324 0.25 16.50 6.49
N ARG A 325 -0.77 15.67 6.28
CA ARG A 325 -1.65 15.16 7.34
C ARG A 325 -1.35 13.69 7.63
N ASP A 326 -1.34 13.35 8.91
CA ASP A 326 -1.18 11.98 9.39
C ASP A 326 -2.51 11.23 9.40
N LEU A 327 -2.46 9.95 9.03
CA LEU A 327 -3.58 9.03 9.16
C LEU A 327 -3.92 8.78 10.63
N GLN A 328 -5.19 8.62 10.91
CA GLN A 328 -5.68 8.16 12.21
C GLN A 328 -6.02 6.66 12.12
N ILE A 329 -5.02 5.78 12.16
CA ILE A 329 -5.24 4.33 11.96
C ILE A 329 -5.69 3.65 13.25
N VAL A 330 -6.60 2.67 13.14
CA VAL A 330 -7.08 1.86 14.26
C VAL A 330 -6.30 0.55 14.28
N ARG A 331 -5.53 0.34 15.35
CA ARG A 331 -4.67 -0.84 15.54
C ARG A 331 -4.42 -1.09 17.03
N LEU A 332 -3.82 -2.25 17.32
CA LEU A 332 -3.28 -2.59 18.65
C LEU A 332 -2.01 -1.81 18.97
#